data_AF-A0A1I4S5Z4-F1
#
_entry.id   AF-A0A1I4S5Z4-F1
#
_cell.length_a   1.000
_cell.length_b   1.000
_cell.length_c   1.000
_cell.angle_alpha   90.00
_cell.angle_beta   90.00
_cell.angle_gamma   90.00
#
_symmetry.space_group_name_H-M   'P 1'
#
loop_
_entity.id
_entity.type
_entity.pdbx_description
1 polymer ?
#
loop_
_entity_poly.entity_id
_entity_poly.type
_entity_poly.pdbx_seq_one_letter_code
_entity_poly.pdbx_strand_id
1 'polypeptide(L)' 'MSEQPEEPETLQGAERLDDEELGGDPVERGVQPPDRWTRETESRPTPREEREGESLDERLTEEVPDEDA' A
#
# COMPACT_ATOMS: atom_id res chain seq x y z
N MET A 1 33.65 -35.20 -10.67
CA MET A 1 32.39 -34.45 -10.60
C MET A 1 32.02 -34.46 -9.13
N SER A 2 32.02 -33.31 -8.48
CA SER A 2 31.65 -33.23 -7.06
C SER A 2 30.13 -33.32 -6.95
N GLU A 3 29.65 -34.30 -6.19
CA GLU A 3 28.25 -34.45 -5.81
C GLU A 3 27.92 -33.33 -4.83
N GLN A 4 27.10 -32.37 -5.23
CA GLN A 4 26.62 -31.32 -4.33
C GLN A 4 25.57 -31.97 -3.40
N PRO A 5 25.61 -31.72 -2.08
CA PRO A 5 24.63 -32.28 -1.16
C PRO A 5 23.22 -31.77 -1.50
N GLU A 6 22.24 -32.67 -1.55
CA GLU A 6 20.84 -32.29 -1.82
C GLU A 6 20.33 -31.33 -0.74
N GLU A 7 19.95 -30.13 -1.17
CA GLU A 7 19.49 -29.06 -0.29
C GLU A 7 18.07 -29.35 0.22
N PRO A 8 17.77 -29.08 1.50
CA PRO A 8 16.47 -29.36 2.08
C PRO A 8 15.35 -28.64 1.33
N GLU A 9 14.18 -29.28 1.18
CA GLU A 9 13.01 -28.76 0.43
C GLU A 9 12.55 -27.37 0.89
N THR A 10 12.84 -27.00 2.14
CA THR A 10 12.56 -25.68 2.71
C THR A 10 13.45 -24.56 2.15
N LEU A 11 14.66 -24.89 1.67
CA LEU A 11 15.57 -23.93 1.04
C LEU A 11 15.31 -23.77 -0.46
N GLN A 12 14.72 -24.77 -1.13
CA GLN A 12 14.36 -24.72 -2.56
C GLN A 12 13.35 -23.61 -2.91
N GLY A 13 12.58 -23.13 -1.92
CA GLY A 13 11.68 -21.98 -2.09
C GLY A 13 12.32 -20.63 -1.74
N ALA A 14 13.44 -20.62 -1.01
CA ALA A 14 14.08 -19.40 -0.53
C ALA A 14 14.76 -18.60 -1.68
N GLU A 15 15.16 -19.31 -2.74
CA GLU A 15 15.72 -18.76 -3.98
C GLU A 15 14.67 -18.25 -4.97
N ARG A 16 13.37 -18.53 -4.75
CA ARG A 16 12.23 -18.05 -5.57
C ARG A 16 11.55 -16.80 -5.00
N LEU A 17 12.27 -16.04 -4.17
CA LEU A 17 11.85 -14.75 -3.62
C LEU A 17 12.32 -13.60 -4.52
N ASP A 18 12.41 -13.83 -5.83
CA ASP A 18 12.56 -12.76 -6.81
C ASP A 18 11.22 -12.08 -7.08
N ASP A 19 11.27 -10.80 -7.49
CA ASP A 19 10.08 -10.03 -7.80
C ASP A 19 9.21 -10.67 -8.89
N GLU A 20 9.78 -11.48 -9.79
CA GLU A 20 9.06 -12.11 -10.91
C GLU A 20 8.08 -13.17 -10.39
N GLU A 21 8.53 -14.02 -9.46
CA GLU A 21 7.72 -15.02 -8.77
C GLU A 21 6.73 -14.41 -7.75
N LEU A 22 7.09 -13.26 -7.14
CA LEU A 22 6.23 -12.54 -6.18
C LEU A 22 5.15 -11.67 -6.85
N GLY A 23 5.14 -11.58 -8.19
CA GLY A 23 4.18 -10.79 -8.96
C GLY A 23 4.52 -9.30 -9.06
N GLY A 24 5.80 -8.96 -8.90
CA GLY A 24 6.41 -7.63 -8.96
C GLY A 24 6.42 -6.91 -7.62
N ASP A 25 7.29 -5.90 -7.49
CA ASP A 25 7.31 -5.03 -6.32
C ASP A 25 5.93 -4.34 -6.19
N PRO A 26 5.25 -4.44 -5.02
CA PRO A 26 3.97 -3.76 -4.80
C PRO A 26 4.04 -2.23 -5.01
N VAL A 27 5.21 -1.61 -4.89
CA VAL A 27 5.49 -0.20 -5.23
C VAL A 27 5.43 0.03 -6.74
N GLU A 28 5.89 -0.92 -7.55
CA GLU A 28 5.82 -0.87 -9.03
C GLU A 28 4.36 -0.91 -9.52
N ARG A 29 3.51 -1.66 -8.82
CA ARG A 29 2.04 -1.65 -9.02
C ARG A 29 1.36 -0.46 -8.32
N GLY A 30 2.09 0.25 -7.48
CA GLY A 30 1.62 1.38 -6.70
C GLY A 30 1.36 2.61 -7.56
N VAL A 31 0.81 3.63 -6.92
CA VAL A 31 0.63 4.94 -7.56
C VAL A 31 1.99 5.62 -7.67
N GLN A 32 2.40 5.97 -8.90
CA GLN A 32 3.59 6.79 -9.13
C GLN A 32 3.42 8.12 -8.39
N PRO A 33 4.32 8.47 -7.44
CA PRO A 33 4.24 9.73 -6.75
C PRO A 33 4.50 10.89 -7.72
N PRO A 34 3.98 12.09 -7.45
CA PRO A 34 4.26 13.26 -8.27
C PRO A 34 5.76 13.58 -8.27
N ASP A 35 6.26 14.11 -9.40
CA ASP A 35 7.68 14.50 -9.59
C ASP A 35 8.21 15.45 -8.50
N ARG A 36 7.31 16.17 -7.83
CA ARG A 36 7.64 17.06 -6.72
C ARG A 36 6.59 16.98 -5.64
N TRP A 37 7.05 17.06 -4.40
CA TRP A 37 6.18 17.39 -3.27
C TRP A 37 5.56 18.77 -3.51
N THR A 38 4.23 18.78 -3.62
CA THR A 38 3.44 20.01 -3.60
C THR A 38 2.74 20.08 -2.26
N ARG A 39 2.59 21.27 -1.69
CA ARG A 39 1.86 21.43 -0.44
C ARG A 39 0.41 20.98 -0.59
N GLU A 40 -0.12 21.09 -1.80
CA GLU A 40 -1.45 20.60 -2.16
C GLU A 40 -1.63 19.07 -1.98
N THR A 41 -0.55 18.28 -2.04
CA THR A 41 -0.63 16.83 -1.79
C THR A 41 -0.49 16.43 -0.32
N GLU A 42 -0.15 17.37 0.57
CA GLU A 42 0.03 17.10 2.01
C GLU A 42 -1.25 16.57 2.68
N SER A 43 -2.41 17.09 2.28
CA SER A 43 -3.70 16.75 2.87
C SER A 43 -4.52 15.80 2.00
N ARG A 44 -3.93 15.22 0.95
CA ARG A 44 -4.66 14.34 0.04
C ARG A 44 -4.75 12.93 0.65
N PRO A 45 -5.94 12.32 0.73
CA PRO A 45 -6.07 10.94 1.16
C PRO A 45 -5.37 9.99 0.19
N THR A 46 -4.82 8.92 0.72
CA THR A 46 -4.23 7.84 -0.06
C THR A 46 -5.30 7.04 -0.80
N PRO A 47 -4.96 6.32 -1.89
CA PRO A 47 -5.92 5.47 -2.59
C PRO A 47 -6.58 4.39 -1.72
N ARG A 48 -5.96 4.01 -0.59
CA ARG A 48 -6.57 3.09 0.38
C ARG A 48 -7.63 3.80 1.20
N GLU A 49 -7.30 4.95 1.77
CA GLU A 49 -8.23 5.77 2.56
C GLU A 49 -9.44 6.19 1.73
N GLU A 50 -9.24 6.56 0.46
CA GLU A 50 -10.34 6.86 -0.48
C GLU A 50 -11.32 5.68 -0.67
N ARG A 51 -10.82 4.43 -0.62
CA ARG A 51 -11.67 3.24 -0.73
C ARG A 51 -12.38 2.90 0.57
N GLU A 52 -11.73 3.16 1.71
CA GLU A 52 -12.30 2.91 3.03
C GLU A 52 -13.34 3.98 3.35
N GLY A 53 -13.13 5.21 2.87
CA GLY A 53 -13.98 6.37 3.15
C GLY A 53 -13.92 6.78 4.62
N GLU A 54 -14.48 7.95 4.92
CA GLU A 54 -14.65 8.41 6.29
C GLU A 54 -15.83 7.71 6.95
N SER A 55 -15.71 7.49 8.27
CA SER A 55 -16.82 6.95 9.05
C SER A 55 -17.96 7.97 9.17
N LEU A 56 -19.18 7.48 9.39
CA LEU A 56 -20.32 8.37 9.62
C LEU A 56 -20.11 9.25 10.86
N ASP A 57 -19.55 8.71 11.93
CA ASP A 57 -19.25 9.42 13.16
C ASP A 57 -18.23 10.56 12.97
N GLU A 58 -17.19 10.33 12.15
CA GLU A 58 -16.23 11.38 11.78
C GLU A 58 -16.93 12.53 11.05
N ARG A 59 -17.74 12.22 10.03
CA ARG A 59 -18.49 13.23 9.27
C ARG A 59 -19.45 14.04 10.14
N LEU A 60 -20.14 13.39 11.08
CA LEU A 60 -21.04 14.06 12.03
C LEU A 60 -20.31 14.96 13.01
N THR A 61 -19.06 14.63 13.37
CA THR A 61 -18.24 15.45 14.27
C THR A 61 -17.81 16.76 13.61
N GLU A 62 -17.68 16.79 12.28
CA GLU A 62 -17.34 17.99 11.51
C GLU A 62 -18.54 18.91 11.27
N GLU A 63 -19.79 18.41 11.39
CA GLU A 63 -20.99 19.22 11.18
C GLU A 63 -21.15 20.29 12.27
N VAL A 64 -21.47 21.52 11.84
CA VAL A 64 -21.84 22.63 12.74
C VAL A 64 -23.37 22.74 12.76
N PRO A 65 -24.03 22.74 13.94
CA PRO A 65 -25.48 22.88 14.01
C PRO A 65 -25.95 24.21 13.42
N ASP A 66 -27.02 24.19 12.62
CA ASP A 66 -27.70 25.42 12.20
C ASP A 66 -28.32 26.10 13.43
N GLU A 67 -28.01 27.38 13.65
CA GLU A 67 -28.42 28.15 14.83
C GLU A 67 -29.84 28.75 14.72
N ASP A 68 -30.56 28.49 13.63
CA ASP A 68 -31.90 29.04 13.38
C ASP A 68 -33.01 28.04 13.77
N ALA A 69 -33.79 28.38 14.80
CA ALA A 69 -34.99 27.67 15.28
C ALA A 69 -36.22 28.58 15.33
#